data_AF-A0A7G9QY40-F1
#
_entry.id   AF-A0A7G9QY40-F1
#
_cell.length_a   1.000
_cell.length_b   1.000
_cell.length_c   1.000
_cell.angle_alpha   90.00
_cell.angle_beta   90.00
_cell.angle_gamma   90.00
#
_symmetry.space_group_name_H-M   'P 1'
#
loop_
_entity.id
_entity.type
_entity.pdbx_description
1 polymer ?
#
loop_
_entity_poly.entity_id
_entity_poly.type
_entity_poly.pdbx_seq_one_letter_code
_entity_poly.pdbx_strand_id
1 'polypeptide(L)'
;MALVANADALIIDLRRNHGGDSAMAQFLSSYFFDAESVPLFDLHAREKNGRALTQYRTLPYVPGVRTPHRDLYLLTSNFSFSASEGFAYSLQNRKKATVVGETTGGGANMWTGMVVSDRFYAHMPTTAPIDPVTGTNWEGVGVEPDIAVPAKDALMAAHAKALEKLAASRPKERDRYRWYLTGVEAKMHPTAVDPATLPSFTGTFGPLAISLDGGKLFLENRGSKSALFAVQPDLFGNEDFGYFRLRFIRENGRIAALVIENDNGTSRRYKKEAHDPAPLE
;
A
#
# COMPACT_ATOMS: atom_id res chain seq x y z
N MET A 1 15.06 -1.42 9.80
CA MET A 1 14.43 -0.30 9.06
C MET A 1 15.35 0.42 8.05
N ALA A 2 16.63 0.03 7.88
CA ALA A 2 17.57 0.74 6.99
C ALA A 2 17.14 0.73 5.50
N LEU A 3 16.65 -0.40 4.98
CA LEU A 3 16.23 -0.56 3.58
C LEU A 3 15.22 0.53 3.14
N VAL A 4 14.28 0.86 4.04
CA VAL A 4 13.22 1.82 3.75
C VAL A 4 13.52 3.20 4.31
N ALA A 5 14.68 3.47 4.90
CA ALA A 5 14.93 4.72 5.64
C ALA A 5 14.77 5.98 4.78
N ASN A 6 15.05 5.89 3.48
CA ASN A 6 14.99 7.01 2.53
C ASN A 6 13.66 7.10 1.75
N ALA A 7 12.65 6.31 2.11
CA ALA A 7 11.33 6.41 1.47
C ALA A 7 10.60 7.66 1.97
N ASP A 8 9.94 8.38 1.06
CA ASP A 8 9.18 9.61 1.36
C ASP A 8 7.94 9.35 2.22
N ALA A 9 7.32 8.20 2.03
CA ALA A 9 6.22 7.66 2.81
C ALA A 9 6.40 6.14 2.95
N LEU A 10 5.76 5.52 3.95
CA LEU A 10 5.82 4.08 4.18
C LEU A 10 4.41 3.48 4.24
N ILE A 11 4.22 2.36 3.55
CA ILE A 11 3.03 1.52 3.65
C ILE A 11 3.46 0.19 4.27
N ILE A 12 2.79 -0.24 5.35
CA ILE A 12 3.02 -1.54 6.00
C ILE A 12 1.76 -2.39 5.81
N ASP A 13 1.94 -3.57 5.25
CA ASP A 13 0.83 -4.49 4.98
C ASP A 13 0.57 -5.43 6.16
N LEU A 14 -0.56 -5.26 6.83
CA LEU A 14 -1.03 -6.09 7.94
C LEU A 14 -2.22 -6.98 7.53
N ARG A 15 -2.65 -6.96 6.27
CA ARG A 15 -3.87 -7.63 5.79
C ARG A 15 -3.85 -9.15 5.96
N ARG A 16 -2.68 -9.75 6.17
CA ARG A 16 -2.51 -11.18 6.43
C ARG A 16 -1.78 -11.45 7.75
N ASN A 17 -1.69 -10.45 8.62
CA ASN A 17 -0.98 -10.55 9.89
C ASN A 17 -1.96 -10.86 11.02
N HIS A 18 -1.94 -12.09 11.51
CA HIS A 18 -2.83 -12.56 12.57
C HIS A 18 -2.30 -12.29 13.99
N GLY A 19 -1.29 -11.42 14.12
CA GLY A 19 -0.73 -11.00 15.41
C GLY A 19 0.63 -11.59 15.70
N GLY A 20 0.91 -11.80 16.98
CA GLY A 20 2.23 -12.18 17.46
C GLY A 20 2.53 -11.57 18.82
N ASP A 21 3.76 -11.12 19.02
CA ASP A 21 4.24 -10.61 20.30
C ASP A 21 4.07 -9.08 20.45
N SER A 22 3.52 -8.65 21.57
CA SER A 22 3.32 -7.23 21.92
C SER A 22 4.64 -6.43 21.98
N ALA A 23 5.75 -7.04 22.38
CA ALA A 23 7.06 -6.40 22.37
C ALA A 23 7.56 -6.12 20.94
N MET A 24 7.19 -6.95 19.96
CA MET A 24 7.48 -6.65 18.55
C MET A 24 6.67 -5.44 18.06
N ALA A 25 5.39 -5.35 18.44
CA ALA A 25 4.57 -4.16 18.14
C ALA A 25 5.17 -2.89 18.76
N GLN A 26 5.64 -2.95 20.01
CA GLN A 26 6.36 -1.86 20.68
C GLN A 26 7.66 -1.49 19.95
N PHE A 27 8.47 -2.49 19.59
CA PHE A 27 9.74 -2.28 18.91
C PHE A 27 9.54 -1.60 17.55
N LEU A 28 8.60 -2.08 16.73
CA LEU A 28 8.28 -1.47 15.44
C LEU A 28 7.69 -0.07 15.61
N SER A 29 6.79 0.13 16.57
CA SER A 29 6.20 1.45 16.85
C SER A 29 7.28 2.49 17.14
N SER A 30 8.33 2.09 17.87
CA SER A 30 9.41 2.98 18.29
C SER A 30 10.16 3.61 17.12
N TYR A 31 10.27 2.96 15.96
CA TYR A 31 10.89 3.58 14.78
C TYR A 31 10.16 4.81 14.26
N PHE A 32 8.88 4.94 14.58
CA PHE A 32 8.05 6.04 14.12
C PHE A 32 7.98 7.16 15.14
N PHE A 33 8.49 7.05 16.36
CA PHE A 33 8.50 8.19 17.29
C PHE A 33 9.91 8.72 17.48
N ASP A 34 10.00 9.97 17.95
CA ASP A 34 11.23 10.50 18.52
C ASP A 34 11.69 9.65 19.71
N ALA A 35 12.91 9.90 20.20
CA ALA A 35 13.47 9.12 21.31
C ALA A 35 12.74 9.33 22.64
N GLU A 36 11.88 10.36 22.73
CA GLU A 36 11.02 10.60 23.88
C GLU A 36 10.01 9.46 24.07
N SER A 37 9.76 9.10 25.34
CA SER A 37 8.92 7.97 25.69
C SER A 37 7.43 8.30 25.58
N VAL A 38 6.80 7.74 24.55
CA VAL A 38 5.36 7.84 24.29
C VAL A 38 4.68 6.55 24.78
N PRO A 39 3.61 6.62 25.61
CA PRO A 39 2.83 5.43 25.97
C PRO A 39 2.24 4.79 24.71
N LEU A 40 2.12 3.47 24.62
CA LEU A 40 1.47 2.75 23.50
C LEU A 40 0.19 2.05 23.97
N PHE A 41 0.34 1.09 24.89
CA PHE A 41 -0.77 0.40 25.54
C PHE A 41 -0.32 -0.15 26.90
N ASP A 42 -1.27 -0.35 27.79
CA ASP A 42 -1.04 -0.95 29.09
C ASP A 42 -1.72 -2.32 29.14
N LEU A 43 -0.99 -3.37 29.53
CA LEU A 43 -1.57 -4.69 29.78
C LEU A 43 -2.06 -4.75 31.22
N HIS A 44 -3.36 -4.87 31.39
CA HIS A 44 -4.00 -5.10 32.69
C HIS A 44 -4.27 -6.59 32.85
N ALA A 45 -3.43 -7.26 33.64
CA ALA A 45 -3.56 -8.68 33.92
C ALA A 45 -4.26 -8.92 35.27
N ARG A 46 -5.17 -9.89 35.29
CA ARG A 46 -5.78 -10.46 36.49
C ARG A 46 -5.07 -11.76 36.82
N GLU A 47 -4.29 -11.75 37.88
CA GLU A 47 -3.54 -12.90 38.35
C GLU A 47 -4.28 -13.60 39.50
N LYS A 48 -3.83 -14.80 39.87
CA LYS A 48 -4.45 -15.59 40.95
C LYS A 48 -4.55 -14.82 42.27
N ASN A 49 -3.53 -14.00 42.57
CA ASN A 49 -3.38 -13.31 43.86
C ASN A 49 -3.34 -11.78 43.73
N GLY A 50 -3.77 -11.21 42.61
CA GLY A 50 -3.69 -9.76 42.43
C GLY A 50 -3.94 -9.28 41.01
N ARG A 51 -3.46 -8.07 40.74
CA ARG A 51 -3.49 -7.45 39.42
C ARG A 51 -2.07 -7.04 39.07
N ALA A 52 -1.67 -7.28 37.83
CA ALA A 52 -0.41 -6.79 37.30
C ALA A 52 -0.69 -5.77 36.20
N LEU A 53 0.18 -4.77 36.12
CA LEU A 53 0.16 -3.74 35.08
C LEU A 53 1.51 -3.77 34.37
N THR A 54 1.50 -3.98 33.06
CA THR A 54 2.71 -3.87 32.23
C THR A 54 2.50 -2.75 31.22
N GLN A 55 3.35 -1.74 31.28
CA GLN A 55 3.23 -0.57 30.42
C GLN A 55 4.14 -0.70 29.21
N TYR A 56 3.55 -0.65 28.01
CA TYR A 56 4.31 -0.60 26.77
C TYR A 56 4.43 0.85 26.33
N ARG A 57 5.67 1.31 26.20
CA ARG A 57 6.02 2.66 25.74
C ARG A 57 7.03 2.57 24.62
N THR A 58 7.17 3.61 23.80
CA THR A 58 8.26 3.65 22.82
C THR A 58 9.60 3.46 23.52
N LEU A 59 10.47 2.66 22.90
CA LEU A 59 11.80 2.37 23.39
C LEU A 59 12.68 3.60 23.20
N PRO A 60 13.61 3.89 24.13
CA PRO A 60 14.55 5.01 23.99
C PRO A 60 15.54 4.77 22.85
N TYR A 61 15.82 3.51 22.50
CA TYR A 61 16.74 3.11 21.44
C TYR A 61 16.10 2.09 20.50
N VAL A 62 16.40 2.24 19.21
CA VAL A 62 16.19 1.22 18.17
C VAL A 62 17.45 1.16 17.28
N PRO A 63 17.84 -0.02 16.78
CA PRO A 63 18.93 -0.11 15.82
C PRO A 63 18.60 0.62 14.51
N GLY A 64 19.51 1.48 14.04
CA GLY A 64 19.33 2.24 12.79
C GLY A 64 18.61 3.58 12.97
N VAL A 65 17.90 4.03 11.93
CA VAL A 65 17.36 5.39 11.84
C VAL A 65 15.86 5.41 12.20
N ARG A 66 15.46 6.34 13.06
CA ARG A 66 14.04 6.68 13.32
C ARG A 66 13.50 7.56 12.21
N THR A 67 12.22 7.40 11.88
CA THR A 67 11.53 8.21 10.88
C THR A 67 10.28 8.86 11.46
N PRO A 68 10.43 9.80 12.40
CA PRO A 68 9.29 10.31 13.18
C PRO A 68 8.33 11.20 12.40
N HIS A 69 8.80 11.83 11.33
CA HIS A 69 7.96 12.74 10.53
C HIS A 69 7.50 12.14 9.21
N ARG A 70 7.78 10.84 8.99
CA ARG A 70 7.41 10.17 7.75
C ARG A 70 5.94 9.75 7.80
N ASP A 71 5.25 9.99 6.70
CA ASP A 71 3.89 9.52 6.50
C ASP A 71 3.83 7.99 6.52
N LEU A 72 2.93 7.45 7.34
CA LEU A 72 2.79 6.02 7.57
C LEU A 72 1.35 5.59 7.29
N TYR A 73 1.20 4.53 6.51
CA TYR A 73 -0.07 3.91 6.18
C TYR A 73 -0.03 2.43 6.57
N LEU A 74 -1.09 1.94 7.21
CA LEU A 74 -1.21 0.55 7.65
C LEU A 74 -2.37 -0.11 6.93
N LEU A 75 -2.08 -1.15 6.15
CA LEU A 75 -3.12 -1.88 5.43
C LEU A 75 -3.73 -2.95 6.33
N THR A 76 -5.04 -2.94 6.47
CA THR A 76 -5.77 -3.87 7.35
C THR A 76 -6.83 -4.66 6.60
N SER A 77 -7.17 -5.83 7.12
CA SER A 77 -8.29 -6.66 6.66
C SER A 77 -9.02 -7.24 7.87
N ASN A 78 -10.16 -7.89 7.64
CA ASN A 78 -10.83 -8.70 8.66
C ASN A 78 -9.99 -9.85 9.25
N PHE A 79 -8.86 -10.20 8.62
CA PHE A 79 -7.92 -11.23 9.09
C PHE A 79 -6.82 -10.66 10.00
N SER A 80 -6.60 -9.34 9.97
CA SER A 80 -5.68 -8.67 10.89
C SER A 80 -6.15 -8.88 12.33
N PHE A 81 -5.27 -9.38 13.20
CA PHE A 81 -5.67 -9.83 14.54
C PHE A 81 -4.60 -9.60 15.61
N SER A 82 -5.01 -9.52 16.87
CA SER A 82 -4.15 -9.51 18.06
C SER A 82 -3.07 -8.42 18.05
N ALA A 83 -1.79 -8.74 18.29
CA ALA A 83 -0.73 -7.74 18.38
C ALA A 83 -0.60 -6.85 17.11
N SER A 84 -1.06 -7.34 15.95
CA SER A 84 -1.13 -6.54 14.72
C SER A 84 -2.17 -5.42 14.83
N GLU A 85 -3.30 -5.71 15.47
CA GLU A 85 -4.34 -4.72 15.76
C GLU A 85 -3.84 -3.72 16.81
N GLY A 86 -3.16 -4.19 17.86
CA GLY A 86 -2.57 -3.30 18.86
C GLY A 86 -1.56 -2.32 18.25
N PHE A 87 -0.74 -2.78 17.30
CA PHE A 87 0.14 -1.91 16.53
C PHE A 87 -0.63 -0.86 15.73
N ALA A 88 -1.68 -1.26 14.99
CA ALA A 88 -2.50 -0.34 14.21
C ALA A 88 -3.25 0.67 15.10
N TYR A 89 -3.93 0.17 16.13
CA TYR A 89 -4.73 0.95 17.07
C TYR A 89 -3.87 2.00 17.80
N SER A 90 -2.73 1.61 18.37
CA SER A 90 -1.86 2.56 19.06
C SER A 90 -1.32 3.65 18.13
N LEU A 91 -0.93 3.31 16.90
CA LEU A 91 -0.43 4.32 15.96
C LEU A 91 -1.54 5.22 15.41
N GLN A 92 -2.73 4.68 15.15
CA GLN A 92 -3.90 5.44 14.71
C GLN A 92 -4.33 6.47 15.77
N ASN A 93 -4.48 6.05 17.03
CA ASN A 93 -4.93 6.91 18.13
C ASN A 93 -3.95 8.07 18.43
N ARG A 94 -2.69 7.92 18.03
CA ARG A 94 -1.65 8.98 18.13
C ARG A 94 -1.55 9.84 16.89
N LYS A 95 -2.47 9.67 15.93
CA LYS A 95 -2.45 10.32 14.61
C LYS A 95 -1.14 10.07 13.87
N LYS A 96 -0.53 8.91 14.13
CA LYS A 96 0.81 8.58 13.64
C LYS A 96 0.78 7.82 12.33
N ALA A 97 -0.23 6.97 12.18
CA ALA A 97 -0.49 6.23 10.96
C ALA A 97 -1.92 6.49 10.49
N THR A 98 -2.12 6.39 9.18
CA THR A 98 -3.45 6.27 8.57
C THR A 98 -3.73 4.78 8.32
N VAL A 99 -4.80 4.25 8.90
CA VAL A 99 -5.25 2.87 8.71
C VAL A 99 -6.14 2.81 7.46
N VAL A 100 -5.85 1.89 6.55
CA VAL A 100 -6.53 1.77 5.25
C VAL A 100 -6.93 0.32 5.02
N GLY A 101 -8.19 0.07 4.67
CA GLY A 101 -8.68 -1.28 4.39
C GLY A 101 -10.00 -1.56 5.08
N GLU A 102 -10.10 -2.74 5.70
CA GLU A 102 -11.32 -3.21 6.39
C GLU A 102 -11.12 -3.21 7.90
N THR A 103 -12.22 -3.17 8.65
CA THR A 103 -12.20 -3.38 10.10
C THR A 103 -11.58 -4.73 10.45
N THR A 104 -10.70 -4.73 11.44
CA THR A 104 -9.93 -5.92 11.86
C THR A 104 -10.77 -6.91 12.69
N GLY A 105 -10.20 -8.08 13.00
CA GLY A 105 -10.94 -9.20 13.58
C GLY A 105 -11.36 -9.07 15.06
N GLY A 106 -10.79 -8.15 15.82
CA GLY A 106 -11.21 -7.82 17.19
C GLY A 106 -10.64 -8.72 18.29
N GLY A 107 -9.36 -9.08 18.22
CA GLY A 107 -8.71 -10.00 19.14
C GLY A 107 -7.77 -9.36 20.15
N ALA A 108 -8.27 -8.52 21.05
CA ALA A 108 -7.42 -7.79 21.99
C ALA A 108 -7.03 -8.61 23.23
N ASN A 109 -8.00 -9.30 23.84
CA ASN A 109 -7.82 -9.90 25.15
C ASN A 109 -7.06 -11.22 25.08
N MET A 110 -6.04 -11.36 25.92
CA MET A 110 -5.24 -12.58 26.01
C MET A 110 -5.94 -13.57 26.95
N TRP A 111 -6.07 -14.80 26.50
CA TRP A 111 -6.76 -15.85 27.24
C TRP A 111 -5.77 -16.76 27.93
N THR A 112 -6.07 -17.08 29.18
CA THR A 112 -5.37 -18.14 29.92
C THR A 112 -6.32 -19.30 30.09
N GLY A 113 -5.85 -20.49 29.74
CA GLY A 113 -6.59 -21.70 30.01
C GLY A 113 -6.27 -22.26 31.40
N MET A 114 -7.29 -22.76 32.09
CA MET A 114 -7.16 -23.27 33.45
C MET A 114 -7.93 -24.57 33.65
N VAL A 115 -7.31 -25.48 34.39
CA VAL A 115 -7.95 -26.71 34.86
C VAL A 115 -8.87 -26.35 36.02
N VAL A 116 -10.16 -26.62 35.84
CA VAL A 116 -11.19 -26.39 36.87
C VAL A 116 -11.36 -27.64 37.74
N SER A 117 -11.29 -28.82 37.12
CA SER A 117 -11.27 -30.12 37.79
C SER A 117 -10.65 -31.19 36.87
N ASP A 118 -10.70 -32.47 37.28
CA ASP A 118 -10.30 -33.61 36.46
C ASP A 118 -11.10 -33.79 35.16
N ARG A 119 -12.23 -33.06 35.01
CA ARG A 119 -13.15 -33.18 33.86
C ARG A 119 -13.41 -31.87 33.12
N PHE A 120 -12.95 -30.72 33.65
CA PHE A 120 -13.27 -29.42 33.08
C PHE A 120 -12.04 -28.53 32.89
N TYR A 121 -11.98 -27.88 31.73
CA TYR A 121 -10.99 -26.87 31.36
C TYR A 121 -11.72 -25.61 30.90
N ALA A 122 -11.30 -24.45 31.37
CA ALA A 122 -11.89 -23.17 31.01
C ALA A 122 -10.84 -22.26 30.37
N HIS A 123 -11.19 -21.60 29.27
CA HIS A 123 -10.45 -20.46 28.74
C HIS A 123 -11.10 -19.18 29.24
N MET A 124 -10.33 -18.30 29.87
CA MET A 124 -10.84 -17.00 30.32
C MET A 124 -9.89 -15.89 29.91
N PRO A 125 -10.42 -14.73 29.51
CA PRO A 125 -9.60 -13.54 29.30
C PRO A 125 -9.03 -13.10 30.65
N THR A 126 -7.71 -13.13 30.77
CA THR A 126 -7.02 -12.71 32.01
C THR A 126 -6.26 -11.42 31.82
N THR A 127 -5.98 -11.03 30.58
CA THR A 127 -5.20 -9.81 30.29
C THR A 127 -5.90 -9.01 29.20
N ALA A 128 -6.08 -7.72 29.45
CA ALA A 128 -6.61 -6.78 28.47
C ALA A 128 -5.56 -5.70 28.17
N PRO A 129 -5.18 -5.51 26.90
CA PRO A 129 -4.48 -4.28 26.50
C PRO A 129 -5.47 -3.13 26.58
N ILE A 130 -5.06 -1.97 27.10
CA ILE A 130 -5.85 -0.74 27.12
C ILE A 130 -4.98 0.39 26.55
N ASP A 131 -5.50 1.13 25.58
CA ASP A 131 -4.79 2.29 25.03
C ASP A 131 -4.98 3.52 25.95
N PRO A 132 -3.90 4.18 26.41
CA PRO A 132 -4.00 5.32 27.32
C PRO A 132 -4.70 6.56 26.73
N VAL A 133 -4.81 6.67 25.41
CA VAL A 133 -5.48 7.78 24.73
C VAL A 133 -6.98 7.55 24.68
N THR A 134 -7.42 6.33 24.37
CA THR A 134 -8.86 6.03 24.24
C THR A 134 -9.49 5.53 25.54
N GLY A 135 -8.69 5.05 26.48
CA GLY A 135 -9.16 4.42 27.72
C GLY A 135 -9.84 3.06 27.51
N THR A 136 -9.76 2.49 26.29
CA THR A 136 -10.40 1.23 25.92
C THR A 136 -9.49 0.42 24.96
N ASN A 137 -10.03 -0.62 24.33
CA ASN A 137 -9.34 -1.46 23.36
C ASN A 137 -10.22 -1.88 22.18
N TRP A 138 -9.68 -2.75 21.32
CA TRP A 138 -10.31 -3.19 20.07
C TRP A 138 -11.02 -4.56 20.20
N GLU A 139 -11.23 -5.08 21.40
CA GLU A 139 -11.87 -6.40 21.60
C GLU A 139 -13.27 -6.43 20.98
N GLY A 140 -13.54 -7.43 20.14
CA GLY A 140 -14.85 -7.70 19.55
C GLY A 140 -15.34 -6.67 18.53
N VAL A 141 -14.72 -5.49 18.46
CA VAL A 141 -15.06 -4.41 17.51
C VAL A 141 -14.01 -4.23 16.42
N GLY A 142 -12.76 -4.63 16.69
CA GLY A 142 -11.63 -4.41 15.79
C GLY A 142 -11.18 -2.95 15.72
N VAL A 143 -10.19 -2.70 14.87
CA VAL A 143 -9.68 -1.38 14.53
C VAL A 143 -10.40 -0.91 13.29
N GLU A 144 -11.19 0.16 13.42
CA GLU A 144 -11.88 0.78 12.30
C GLU A 144 -10.87 1.58 11.45
N PRO A 145 -10.83 1.40 10.13
CA PRO A 145 -9.88 2.09 9.26
C PRO A 145 -10.25 3.57 9.09
N ASP A 146 -9.25 4.44 9.00
CA ASP A 146 -9.45 5.86 8.63
C ASP A 146 -9.96 6.01 7.19
N ILE A 147 -9.57 5.07 6.31
CA ILE A 147 -10.02 4.97 4.92
C ILE A 147 -10.56 3.56 4.68
N ALA A 148 -11.89 3.43 4.75
CA ALA A 148 -12.59 2.17 4.55
C ALA A 148 -12.68 1.79 3.06
N VAL A 149 -12.02 0.71 2.67
CA VAL A 149 -12.03 0.11 1.33
C VAL A 149 -11.86 -1.41 1.43
N PRO A 150 -12.29 -2.22 0.44
CA PRO A 150 -12.01 -3.65 0.45
C PRO A 150 -10.51 -3.92 0.59
N ALA A 151 -10.11 -4.97 1.32
CA ALA A 151 -8.70 -5.24 1.62
C ALA A 151 -7.85 -5.39 0.35
N LYS A 152 -8.44 -5.88 -0.74
CA LYS A 152 -7.78 -5.98 -2.07
C LYS A 152 -7.38 -4.63 -2.65
N ASP A 153 -8.12 -3.57 -2.35
CA ASP A 153 -7.96 -2.22 -2.91
C ASP A 153 -7.12 -1.31 -1.97
N ALA A 154 -6.91 -1.73 -0.72
CA ALA A 154 -6.23 -0.96 0.32
C ALA A 154 -4.83 -0.44 -0.07
N LEU A 155 -4.03 -1.27 -0.76
CA LEU A 155 -2.69 -0.86 -1.20
C LEU A 155 -2.76 0.33 -2.18
N MET A 156 -3.69 0.27 -3.13
CA MET A 156 -3.83 1.33 -4.14
C MET A 156 -4.38 2.60 -3.51
N ALA A 157 -5.37 2.48 -2.63
CA ALA A 157 -5.92 3.61 -1.88
C ALA A 157 -4.85 4.29 -1.01
N ALA A 158 -4.05 3.52 -0.27
CA ALA A 158 -2.96 4.06 0.55
C ALA A 158 -1.87 4.72 -0.32
N HIS A 159 -1.53 4.12 -1.46
CA HIS A 159 -0.53 4.68 -2.38
C HIS A 159 -1.01 6.00 -3.00
N ALA A 160 -2.25 6.07 -3.47
CA ALA A 160 -2.87 7.30 -3.94
C ALA A 160 -2.83 8.37 -2.85
N LYS A 161 -3.25 8.01 -1.62
CA LYS A 161 -3.27 8.95 -0.50
C LYS A 161 -1.88 9.49 -0.14
N ALA A 162 -0.86 8.62 -0.15
CA ALA A 162 0.52 9.01 0.06
C ALA A 162 0.99 10.01 -1.00
N LEU A 163 0.72 9.74 -2.27
CA LEU A 163 1.12 10.60 -3.39
C LEU A 163 0.39 11.95 -3.37
N GLU A 164 -0.91 11.98 -3.03
CA GLU A 164 -1.66 13.22 -2.82
C GLU A 164 -1.01 14.10 -1.77
N LYS A 165 -0.70 13.51 -0.60
CA LYS A 165 -0.10 14.23 0.53
C LYS A 165 1.31 14.72 0.22
N LEU A 166 2.12 13.91 -0.47
CA LEU A 166 3.46 14.29 -0.92
C LEU A 166 3.40 15.41 -1.97
N ALA A 167 2.49 15.32 -2.94
CA ALA A 167 2.29 16.38 -3.94
C ALA A 167 1.88 17.72 -3.31
N ALA A 168 1.07 17.69 -2.24
CA ALA A 168 0.66 18.88 -1.51
C ALA A 168 1.78 19.46 -0.64
N SER A 169 2.59 18.60 0.00
CA SER A 169 3.61 19.02 0.97
C SER A 169 4.99 19.30 0.36
N ARG A 170 5.25 18.86 -0.89
CA ARG A 170 6.54 19.02 -1.56
C ARG A 170 6.41 19.72 -2.93
N PRO A 171 6.27 21.06 -2.95
CA PRO A 171 6.00 21.81 -4.19
C PRO A 171 7.02 21.61 -5.30
N LYS A 172 8.31 21.41 -4.95
CA LYS A 172 9.40 21.21 -5.91
C LYS A 172 9.33 19.87 -6.66
N GLU A 173 8.71 18.86 -6.04
CA GLU A 173 8.58 17.49 -6.60
C GLU A 173 7.12 17.16 -6.96
N ARG A 174 6.22 18.15 -6.84
CA ARG A 174 4.77 17.98 -6.99
C ARG A 174 4.40 17.27 -8.29
N ASP A 175 5.00 17.67 -9.39
CA ASP A 175 4.64 17.16 -10.72
C ASP A 175 5.07 15.69 -10.88
N ARG A 176 6.19 15.30 -10.25
CA ARG A 176 6.61 13.89 -10.14
C ARG A 176 5.59 13.08 -9.34
N TYR A 177 5.16 13.54 -8.16
CA TYR A 177 4.16 12.80 -7.38
C TYR A 177 2.81 12.71 -8.10
N ARG A 178 2.38 13.79 -8.76
CA ARG A 178 1.17 13.80 -9.60
C ARG A 178 1.26 12.84 -10.77
N TRP A 179 2.44 12.70 -11.38
CA TRP A 179 2.68 11.69 -12.40
C TRP A 179 2.35 10.30 -11.89
N TYR A 180 2.93 9.88 -10.76
CA TYR A 180 2.64 8.56 -10.20
C TYR A 180 1.18 8.44 -9.73
N LEU A 181 0.59 9.50 -9.17
CA LEU A 181 -0.80 9.51 -8.71
C LEU A 181 -1.76 9.20 -9.86
N THR A 182 -1.59 9.89 -11.00
CA THR A 182 -2.40 9.63 -12.20
C THR A 182 -2.29 8.17 -12.66
N GLY A 183 -1.13 7.55 -12.50
CA GLY A 183 -0.95 6.12 -12.82
C GLY A 183 -1.70 5.20 -11.86
N VAL A 184 -1.66 5.49 -10.56
CA VAL A 184 -2.41 4.74 -9.54
C VAL A 184 -3.92 4.90 -9.75
N GLU A 185 -4.40 6.13 -9.95
CA GLU A 185 -5.82 6.43 -10.21
C GLU A 185 -6.33 5.72 -11.45
N ALA A 186 -5.57 5.71 -12.55
CA ALA A 186 -5.95 5.00 -13.77
C ALA A 186 -6.01 3.48 -13.59
N LYS A 187 -5.22 2.89 -12.67
CA LYS A 187 -5.36 1.47 -12.33
C LYS A 187 -6.59 1.22 -11.44
N MET A 188 -6.93 2.14 -10.54
CA MET A 188 -8.11 2.03 -9.67
C MET A 188 -9.41 2.25 -10.44
N HIS A 189 -9.36 3.15 -11.42
CA HIS A 189 -10.48 3.56 -12.27
C HIS A 189 -10.04 3.49 -13.74
N PRO A 190 -9.96 2.28 -14.31
CA PRO A 190 -9.51 2.08 -15.69
C PRO A 190 -10.32 2.92 -16.66
N THR A 191 -9.63 3.71 -17.48
CA THR A 191 -10.27 4.42 -18.59
C THR A 191 -10.76 3.40 -19.61
N ALA A 192 -12.04 3.47 -19.95
CA ALA A 192 -12.59 2.64 -21.02
C ALA A 192 -11.95 3.03 -22.36
N VAL A 193 -11.35 2.05 -23.03
CA VAL A 193 -10.91 2.15 -24.42
C VAL A 193 -11.80 1.23 -25.24
N ASP A 194 -12.35 1.74 -26.33
CA ASP A 194 -13.17 0.94 -27.24
C ASP A 194 -12.33 -0.25 -27.77
N PRO A 195 -12.72 -1.50 -27.49
CA PRO A 195 -11.99 -2.68 -27.95
C PRO A 195 -11.76 -2.71 -29.47
N ALA A 196 -12.68 -2.13 -30.25
CA ALA A 196 -12.54 -2.06 -31.71
C ALA A 196 -11.36 -1.18 -32.15
N THR A 197 -10.91 -0.26 -31.30
CA THR A 197 -9.77 0.62 -31.58
C THR A 197 -8.43 0.00 -31.18
N LEU A 198 -8.42 -1.03 -30.32
CA LEU A 198 -7.19 -1.64 -29.80
C LEU A 198 -6.23 -2.13 -30.90
N PRO A 199 -6.70 -2.82 -31.97
CA PRO A 199 -5.81 -3.24 -33.05
C PRO A 199 -5.06 -2.08 -33.72
N SER A 200 -5.62 -0.87 -33.74
CA SER A 200 -5.01 0.30 -34.40
C SER A 200 -3.69 0.73 -33.74
N PHE A 201 -3.52 0.46 -32.44
CA PHE A 201 -2.32 0.80 -31.67
C PHE A 201 -1.16 -0.18 -31.91
N THR A 202 -1.43 -1.37 -32.42
CA THR A 202 -0.40 -2.41 -32.66
C THR A 202 0.56 -2.02 -33.78
N GLY A 203 1.81 -2.51 -33.70
CA GLY A 203 2.83 -2.32 -34.73
C GLY A 203 4.21 -2.01 -34.17
N THR A 204 5.17 -1.80 -35.07
CA THR A 204 6.57 -1.49 -34.73
C THR A 204 6.82 0.02 -34.75
N PHE A 205 7.56 0.50 -33.76
CA PHE A 205 7.90 1.89 -33.52
C PHE A 205 9.40 1.98 -33.19
N GLY A 206 10.26 1.85 -34.20
CA GLY A 206 11.70 1.78 -34.02
C GLY A 206 12.08 0.53 -33.20
N PRO A 207 12.75 0.66 -32.04
CA PRO A 207 13.14 -0.50 -31.23
C PRO A 207 11.98 -1.12 -30.42
N LEU A 208 10.79 -0.54 -30.48
CA LEU A 208 9.62 -0.96 -29.70
C LEU A 208 8.59 -1.64 -30.60
N ALA A 209 7.89 -2.64 -30.08
CA ALA A 209 6.69 -3.16 -30.69
C ALA A 209 5.51 -3.10 -29.72
N ILE A 210 4.31 -2.87 -30.26
CA ILE A 210 3.05 -2.95 -29.52
C ILE A 210 2.28 -4.15 -30.06
N SER A 211 2.00 -5.12 -29.20
CA SER A 211 1.18 -6.28 -29.51
C SER A 211 -0.16 -6.24 -28.77
N LEU A 212 -1.15 -6.97 -29.29
CA LEU A 212 -2.47 -7.13 -28.69
C LEU A 212 -2.69 -8.61 -28.39
N ASP A 213 -2.94 -8.93 -27.13
CA ASP A 213 -3.18 -10.30 -26.67
C ASP A 213 -4.27 -10.29 -25.58
N GLY A 214 -5.28 -11.16 -25.73
CA GLY A 214 -6.41 -11.24 -24.80
C GLY A 214 -7.14 -9.91 -24.56
N GLY A 215 -7.19 -9.02 -25.55
CA GLY A 215 -7.81 -7.69 -25.41
C GLY A 215 -6.97 -6.67 -24.62
N LYS A 216 -5.69 -6.96 -24.37
CA LYS A 216 -4.74 -6.05 -23.71
C LYS A 216 -3.57 -5.73 -24.62
N LEU A 217 -3.14 -4.47 -24.58
CA LEU A 217 -1.92 -4.06 -25.27
C LEU A 217 -0.69 -4.41 -24.44
N PHE A 218 0.38 -4.79 -25.13
CA PHE A 218 1.68 -5.07 -24.54
C PHE A 218 2.75 -4.25 -25.23
N LEU A 219 3.69 -3.73 -24.45
CA LEU A 219 4.93 -3.17 -24.94
C LEU A 219 5.99 -4.27 -24.97
N GLU A 220 6.61 -4.43 -26.14
CA GLU A 220 7.72 -5.33 -26.38
C GLU A 220 8.99 -4.53 -26.68
N ASN A 221 10.05 -4.83 -25.95
CA ASN A 221 11.34 -4.15 -26.07
C ASN A 221 12.48 -5.08 -25.65
N ARG A 222 13.41 -5.38 -26.57
CA ARG A 222 14.62 -6.19 -26.29
C ARG A 222 14.35 -7.49 -25.52
N GLY A 223 13.30 -8.22 -25.92
CA GLY A 223 12.91 -9.49 -25.29
C GLY A 223 12.08 -9.37 -24.00
N SER A 224 11.83 -8.16 -23.51
CA SER A 224 10.83 -7.92 -22.47
C SER A 224 9.45 -7.70 -23.09
N LYS A 225 8.40 -8.23 -22.46
CA LYS A 225 6.99 -7.99 -22.79
C LYS A 225 6.26 -7.57 -21.53
N SER A 226 5.64 -6.40 -21.55
CA SER A 226 5.00 -5.78 -20.37
C SER A 226 3.60 -5.28 -20.72
N ALA A 227 2.63 -5.53 -19.86
CA ALA A 227 1.24 -5.15 -20.10
C ALA A 227 1.06 -3.63 -19.97
N LEU A 228 0.11 -3.10 -20.72
CA LEU A 228 -0.26 -1.69 -20.70
C LEU A 228 -1.67 -1.51 -20.12
N PHE A 229 -1.86 -0.39 -19.42
CA PHE A 229 -3.17 0.05 -18.94
C PHE A 229 -3.49 1.44 -19.47
N ALA A 230 -4.77 1.70 -19.75
CA ALA A 230 -5.21 2.98 -20.28
C ALA A 230 -5.25 4.05 -19.19
N VAL A 231 -4.52 5.14 -19.42
CA VAL A 231 -4.59 6.37 -18.60
C VAL A 231 -5.55 7.37 -19.24
N GLN A 232 -5.55 7.45 -20.57
CA GLN A 232 -6.48 8.20 -21.42
C GLN A 232 -6.64 7.42 -22.75
N PRO A 233 -7.60 7.76 -23.64
CA PRO A 233 -7.84 6.99 -24.86
C PRO A 233 -6.61 6.71 -25.74
N ASP A 234 -5.68 7.66 -25.84
CA ASP A 234 -4.43 7.52 -26.61
C ASP A 234 -3.16 7.59 -25.71
N LEU A 235 -3.31 7.43 -24.39
CA LEU A 235 -2.21 7.46 -23.42
C LEU A 235 -2.24 6.23 -22.53
N PHE A 236 -1.18 5.45 -22.56
CA PHE A 236 -1.07 4.20 -21.82
C PHE A 236 0.09 4.25 -20.83
N GLY A 237 -0.16 3.72 -19.63
CA GLY A 237 0.88 3.43 -18.65
C GLY A 237 1.37 1.99 -18.79
N ASN A 238 2.53 1.70 -18.21
CA ASN A 238 3.10 0.37 -18.18
C ASN A 238 2.87 -0.28 -16.80
N GLU A 239 2.45 -1.55 -16.78
CA GLU A 239 2.13 -2.24 -15.52
C GLU A 239 3.35 -2.38 -14.59
N ASP A 240 4.53 -2.61 -15.18
CA ASP A 240 5.77 -2.89 -14.46
C ASP A 240 6.58 -1.62 -14.16
N PHE A 241 6.46 -0.61 -15.02
CA PHE A 241 7.30 0.60 -14.97
C PHE A 241 6.48 1.90 -14.94
N GLY A 242 6.38 2.52 -13.76
CA GLY A 242 5.63 3.76 -13.59
C GLY A 242 6.31 5.04 -14.11
N TYR A 243 7.60 5.00 -14.43
CA TYR A 243 8.39 6.20 -14.75
C TYR A 243 8.21 6.70 -16.19
N PHE A 244 7.47 5.97 -17.04
CA PHE A 244 7.15 6.42 -18.40
C PHE A 244 5.73 6.05 -18.82
N ARG A 245 5.24 6.75 -19.85
CA ARG A 245 3.96 6.53 -20.52
C ARG A 245 4.14 6.51 -22.03
N LEU A 246 3.19 5.88 -22.70
CA LEU A 246 3.12 5.69 -24.14
C LEU A 246 1.97 6.53 -24.67
N ARG A 247 2.27 7.63 -25.36
CA ARG A 247 1.28 8.42 -26.08
C ARG A 247 1.27 8.06 -27.55
N PHE A 248 0.14 7.58 -28.05
CA PHE A 248 -0.04 7.35 -29.46
C PHE A 248 -0.47 8.63 -30.17
N ILE A 249 0.14 8.91 -31.33
CA ILE A 249 -0.14 10.09 -32.13
C ILE A 249 -0.93 9.67 -33.36
N ARG A 250 -2.10 10.28 -33.54
CA ARG A 250 -2.96 10.09 -34.71
C ARG A 250 -2.69 11.14 -35.76
N GLU A 251 -2.57 10.72 -37.01
CA GLU A 251 -2.54 11.58 -38.19
C GLU A 251 -3.56 11.01 -39.19
N ASN A 252 -4.49 11.84 -39.67
CA ASN A 252 -5.58 11.42 -40.57
C ASN A 252 -6.38 10.20 -40.04
N GLY A 253 -6.63 10.17 -38.72
CA GLY A 253 -7.39 9.10 -38.06
C GLY A 253 -6.62 7.80 -37.79
N ARG A 254 -5.36 7.67 -38.26
CA ARG A 254 -4.52 6.48 -38.07
C ARG A 254 -3.37 6.76 -37.10
N ILE A 255 -2.95 5.73 -36.35
CA ILE A 255 -1.78 5.81 -35.50
C ILE A 255 -0.52 5.91 -36.37
N ALA A 256 0.15 7.06 -36.30
CA ALA A 256 1.32 7.38 -37.13
C ALA A 256 2.63 7.38 -36.33
N ALA A 257 2.55 7.54 -35.02
CA ALA A 257 3.72 7.57 -34.15
C ALA A 257 3.38 7.17 -32.71
N LEU A 258 4.43 6.86 -31.96
CA LEU A 258 4.43 6.62 -30.54
C LEU A 258 5.42 7.59 -29.88
N VAL A 259 5.00 8.25 -28.81
CA VAL A 259 5.85 9.10 -27.98
C VAL A 259 5.98 8.46 -26.61
N ILE A 260 7.22 8.22 -26.18
CA ILE A 260 7.52 7.86 -24.80
C ILE A 260 7.65 9.17 -24.02
N GLU A 261 6.84 9.33 -22.98
CA GLU A 261 6.88 10.46 -22.05
C GLU A 261 7.43 9.97 -20.72
N ASN A 262 8.51 10.57 -20.21
CA ASN A 262 9.13 10.18 -18.94
C ASN A 262 8.70 11.12 -17.80
N ASP A 263 8.73 10.62 -16.57
CA ASP A 263 8.38 11.36 -15.34
C ASP A 263 9.28 12.57 -15.06
N ASN A 264 10.46 12.64 -15.70
CA ASN A 264 11.39 13.76 -15.67
C ASN A 264 11.12 14.83 -16.75
N GLY A 265 10.03 14.69 -17.53
CA GLY A 265 9.63 15.63 -18.57
C GLY A 265 10.32 15.43 -19.93
N THR A 266 11.29 14.52 -20.03
CA THR A 266 11.87 14.17 -21.34
C THR A 266 10.90 13.31 -22.15
N SER A 267 11.00 13.40 -23.48
CA SER A 267 10.22 12.55 -24.36
C SER A 267 11.01 12.11 -25.59
N ARG A 268 10.58 11.00 -26.20
CA ARG A 268 11.14 10.50 -27.45
C ARG A 268 10.05 9.98 -28.36
N ARG A 269 10.07 10.44 -29.61
CA ARG A 269 9.11 10.05 -30.64
C ARG A 269 9.68 8.99 -31.58
N TYR A 270 8.86 8.01 -31.91
CA TYR A 270 9.12 6.96 -32.89
C TYR A 270 7.99 6.96 -33.91
N LYS A 271 8.34 6.98 -35.21
CA LYS A 271 7.35 6.80 -36.27
C LYS A 271 6.89 5.35 -36.29
N LYS A 272 5.62 5.12 -36.61
CA LYS A 272 5.12 3.78 -36.90
C LYS A 272 5.75 3.32 -38.20
N GLU A 273 6.33 2.13 -38.19
CA GLU A 273 6.90 1.55 -39.39
C GLU A 273 5.76 1.16 -40.36
N ALA A 274 6.03 1.29 -41.66
CA ALA A 274 5.11 0.77 -42.66
C ALA A 274 5.02 -0.75 -42.46
N HIS A 275 3.81 -1.27 -42.43
CA HIS A 275 3.61 -2.72 -42.40
C HIS A 275 4.24 -3.28 -43.68
N ASP A 276 5.40 -3.93 -43.58
CA ASP A 276 5.97 -4.70 -44.68
C ASP A 276 5.11 -5.97 -44.76
N PRO A 277 4.24 -6.15 -45.76
CA PRO A 277 3.56 -7.41 -45.90
C PRO A 277 4.66 -8.45 -46.13
N ALA A 278 4.74 -9.46 -45.25
CA ALA A 278 5.64 -10.58 -45.46
C ALA A 278 5.50 -11.08 -46.91
N PRO A 279 6.60 -11.43 -47.61
CA PRO A 279 6.49 -11.96 -48.95
C PRO A 279 5.59 -13.20 -48.89
N LEU A 280 4.54 -13.19 -49.70
CA LEU A 280 3.74 -14.39 -49.96
C LEU A 280 4.69 -15.44 -50.56
N GLU A 281 4.93 -16.53 -49.83
CA GLU A 281 5.41 -17.80 -50.41
C GLU A 281 4.25 -18.59 -51.02
#